data_AF-A0A4Q3B0K4-F1
#
_entry.id   AF-A0A4Q3B0K4-F1
#
_cell.length_a   1.000
_cell.length_b   1.000
_cell.length_c   1.000
_cell.angle_alpha   90.00
_cell.angle_beta   90.00
_cell.angle_gamma   90.00
#
_symmetry.space_group_name_H-M   'P 1'
#
loop_
_entity.id
_entity.type
_entity.pdbx_description
1 polymer ?
#
loop_
_entity_poly.entity_id
_entity_poly.type
_entity_poly.pdbx_seq_one_letter_code
_entity_poly.pdbx_strand_id
1 'polypeptide(L)' 'MQIRLGYELIYSCPQPTPMILMLNIHYSRAADIVIPDTIITSPAVPIA' A
#
# COMPACT_ATOMS: atom_id res chain seq x y z
N MET A 1 -15.97 -14.98 -6.95
CA MET A 1 -14.65 -15.46 -6.47
C MET A 1 -13.99 -14.30 -5.74
N GLN A 2 -13.40 -14.54 -4.57
CA GLN A 2 -12.64 -13.52 -3.82
C GLN A 2 -11.17 -13.92 -3.83
N ILE A 3 -10.30 -12.95 -4.10
CA ILE A 3 -8.85 -13.16 -4.13
C ILE A 3 -8.23 -12.13 -3.19
N ARG A 4 -7.28 -12.55 -2.36
CA ARG A 4 -6.47 -11.64 -1.56
C ARG A 4 -5.36 -11.08 -2.44
N LEU A 5 -5.37 -9.76 -2.60
CA LEU A 5 -4.36 -8.99 -3.32
C LEU A 5 -3.64 -8.09 -2.32
N GLY A 6 -2.32 -7.96 -2.47
CA GLY A 6 -1.48 -7.19 -1.58
C GLY A 6 -0.01 -7.31 -1.95
N TYR A 7 0.83 -6.59 -1.22
CA TYR A 7 2.27 -6.57 -1.41
C TYR A 7 2.95 -6.70 -0.05
N GLU A 8 4.14 -7.31 -0.03
CA GLU A 8 5.06 -7.24 1.10
C GLU A 8 6.32 -6.53 0.61
N LEU A 9 6.63 -5.39 1.22
CA LEU A 9 7.74 -4.53 0.82
C LEU A 9 8.66 -4.35 2.02
N ILE A 10 9.89 -4.85 1.92
CA ILE A 10 10.91 -4.75 2.96
C ILE A 10 12.07 -3.93 2.41
N TYR A 11 12.31 -2.75 2.97
CA TYR A 11 13.37 -1.83 2.56
C TYR A 11 14.40 -1.63 3.67
N SER A 12 15.68 -1.63 3.32
CA SER A 12 16.78 -1.22 4.20
C SER A 12 17.32 0.12 3.71
N CYS A 13 16.87 1.20 4.34
CA CYS A 13 17.30 2.56 4.02
C CYS A 13 18.36 3.01 5.06
N PRO A 14 19.67 3.03 4.72
CA PRO A 14 20.72 3.42 5.67
C PRO A 14 20.67 4.90 6.08
N GLN A 15 19.87 5.71 5.38
CA GLN A 15 19.53 7.09 5.70
C GLN A 15 18.07 7.36 5.33
N PRO A 16 17.41 8.40 5.89
CA PRO A 16 16.05 8.76 5.53
C PRO A 16 15.88 8.92 4.01
N THR A 17 15.05 8.07 3.40
CA THR A 17 14.87 7.99 1.95
C THR A 17 13.40 8.22 1.62
N PRO A 18 13.04 9.33 0.96
CA PRO A 18 11.69 9.53 0.46
C PRO A 18 11.31 8.47 -0.57
N MET A 19 10.07 7.97 -0.50
CA MET A 19 9.56 6.96 -1.43
C MET A 19 8.26 7.45 -2.08
N ILE A 20 8.11 7.16 -3.37
CA ILE A 20 6.87 7.38 -4.12
C ILE A 20 6.41 6.00 -4.58
N LEU A 21 5.26 5.54 -4.07
CA LEU A 21 4.74 4.19 -4.31
C LEU A 21 3.30 4.28 -4.83
N MET A 22 2.97 3.44 -5.80
CA MET A 22 1.60 3.27 -6.30
C MET A 22 1.08 1.92 -5.83
N LEU A 23 0.53 1.91 -4.60
CA LEU A 23 0.06 0.68 -3.93
C LEU A 23 -1.46 0.49 -3.99
N ASN A 24 -2.20 1.56 -4.30
CA ASN A 24 -3.65 1.52 -4.41
C ASN A 24 -4.08 0.80 -5.68
N ILE A 25 -5.23 0.13 -5.59
CA ILE A 25 -5.90 -0.48 -6.72
C ILE A 25 -6.44 0.63 -7.61
N HIS A 26 -6.35 0.45 -8.93
CA HIS A 26 -6.90 1.42 -9.88
C HIS A 26 -8.40 1.64 -9.63
N TYR A 27 -8.84 2.90 -9.62
CA TYR A 27 -10.20 3.30 -9.22
C TYR A 27 -11.32 2.59 -9.99
N SER A 28 -11.06 2.14 -11.22
CA SER A 28 -12.02 1.39 -12.03
C SER A 28 -12.46 0.07 -11.38
N ARG A 29 -11.72 -0.40 -10.37
CA ARG A 29 -12.03 -1.60 -9.59
C ARG A 29 -12.62 -1.31 -8.22
N ALA A 30 -12.89 -0.05 -7.87
CA ALA A 30 -13.42 0.30 -6.56
C ALA A 30 -14.69 -0.50 -6.17
N ALA A 31 -15.55 -0.80 -7.14
CA ALA A 31 -16.75 -1.62 -6.93
C ALA A 31 -16.46 -3.10 -6.59
N ASP A 32 -15.29 -3.60 -6.99
CA ASP A 32 -14.86 -4.98 -6.75
C ASP A 32 -14.13 -5.11 -5.39
N ILE A 33 -13.81 -4.00 -4.72
CA ILE A 33 -13.04 -3.97 -3.45
C ILE A 33 -13.97 -4.32 -2.28
N VAL A 34 -13.66 -5.43 -1.60
CA VAL A 34 -14.40 -5.88 -0.41
C VAL A 34 -13.80 -5.29 0.89
N ILE A 35 -12.48 -5.07 0.92
CA ILE A 35 -11.74 -4.49 2.05
C ILE A 35 -10.93 -3.32 1.50
N PRO A 36 -10.99 -2.12 2.13
CA PRO A 36 -10.24 -0.95 1.66
C PRO A 36 -8.75 -1.22 1.50
N ASP A 37 -8.15 -0.65 0.46
CA ASP A 37 -6.72 -0.72 0.14
C ASP A 37 -5.89 0.36 0.87
N THR A 38 -6.31 0.72 2.10
CA THR A 38 -5.64 1.74 2.91
C THR A 38 -4.21 1.32 3.28
N ILE A 39 -3.24 2.17 2.94
CA ILE A 39 -1.82 1.93 3.23
C ILE A 39 -1.58 2.04 4.74
N ILE A 40 -0.91 1.02 5.29
CA ILE A 40 -0.44 0.98 6.68
C ILE A 40 1.08 0.79 6.67
N THR A 41 1.77 1.38 7.65
CA THR A 41 3.22 1.20 7.82
C THR A 41 3.55 0.77 9.24
N SER A 42 4.65 0.03 9.39
CA SER A 42 5.20 -0.33 10.69
C SER A 42 6.71 -0.03 10.70
N PRO A 43 7.18 0.98 11.46
CA PRO A 43 6.40 1.86 12.33
C PRO A 43 5.44 2.79 11.57
N ALA A 44 4.45 3.34 12.26
CA ALA A 44 3.53 4.32 11.67
C ALA A 44 4.31 5.59 11.28
N VAL A 45 4.28 5.96 10.00
CA VAL A 45 4.90 7.18 9.48
C VAL A 45 3.85 8.05 8.79
N PRO A 46 4.05 9.38 8.71
CA PRO A 46 3.16 10.24 7.93
C PRO A 46 3.15 9.82 6.46
N ILE A 47 1.95 9.64 5.92
CA ILE A 47 1.67 9.42 4.50
C ILE A 47 1.01 10.71 3.98
N ALA A 48 1.49 11.24 2.87
CA ALA A 48 1.01 12.47 2.24
C ALA A 48 0.08 12.18 1.06
#